data_AF-A0A520WUE0-F1
#
_entry.id   AF-A0A520WUE0-F1
#
_cell.length_a   1.000
_cell.length_b   1.000
_cell.length_c   1.000
_cell.angle_alpha   90.00
_cell.angle_beta   90.00
_cell.angle_gamma   90.00
#
_symmetry.space_group_name_H-M   'P 1'
#
loop_
_entity.id
_entity.type
_entity.pdbx_description
1 polymer ?
#
loop_
_entity_poly.entity_id
_entity_poly.type
_entity_poly.pdbx_seq_one_letter_code
_entity_poly.pdbx_strand_id
1 'polypeptide(L)'
;MPWHEGVPSTRFDVNCEGQEHTVVWSGGEVQLLDHPNIGSEKALIALGGRKPECLEVLDLWKLAISDGGFIEEWAPWYKADPQRRWWLKTALERLRSEGVQDFLYDLPREKALRMGEVVTILPHDFLDRAMATVVDAGDKRGWDFAPSLNRHLIEATKLRARRSLVQALTNQRPAVPNPALIPFDCIVEPLGVLSVDGRLSGRDSHVKISLHPRWLSRVWARGVSVYGGRFTVDVTEQGGVSVLRQIEWLEAESGLHPHLISHQL
;
A
#
# COMPACT_ATOMS: atom_id res chain seq x y z
N MET A 1 -5.50 2.63 17.42
CA MET A 1 -6.27 1.68 16.59
C MET A 1 -5.33 0.94 15.65
N PRO A 2 -5.57 -0.36 15.38
CA PRO A 2 -4.91 -1.04 14.27
C PRO A 2 -5.22 -0.34 12.94
N TRP A 3 -4.27 -0.34 12.00
CA TRP A 3 -4.45 0.36 10.71
C TRP A 3 -5.66 -0.18 9.90
N HIS A 4 -6.04 -1.44 10.10
CA HIS A 4 -7.13 -2.09 9.37
C HIS A 4 -8.53 -1.70 9.90
N GLU A 5 -8.61 -0.89 10.94
CA GLU A 5 -9.89 -0.43 11.49
C GLU A 5 -10.56 0.59 10.56
N GLY A 6 -11.84 0.35 10.25
CA GLY A 6 -12.60 1.12 9.26
C GLY A 6 -12.22 0.84 7.80
N VAL A 7 -11.29 -0.09 7.56
CA VAL A 7 -10.87 -0.46 6.21
C VAL A 7 -11.85 -1.49 5.64
N PRO A 8 -12.46 -1.23 4.45
CA PRO A 8 -13.39 -2.16 3.84
C PRO A 8 -12.73 -3.51 3.54
N SER A 9 -13.48 -4.59 3.77
CA SER A 9 -13.11 -5.94 3.36
C SER A 9 -12.94 -6.01 1.84
N THR A 10 -12.01 -6.84 1.39
CA THR A 10 -11.90 -7.22 -0.03
C THR A 10 -12.03 -8.74 -0.17
N ARG A 11 -12.42 -9.19 -1.36
CA ARG A 11 -12.59 -10.60 -1.68
C ARG A 11 -12.25 -10.89 -3.13
N PHE A 12 -11.88 -12.14 -3.39
CA PHE A 12 -11.77 -12.68 -4.73
C PHE A 12 -12.04 -14.17 -4.72
N ASP A 13 -12.34 -14.70 -5.90
CA ASP A 13 -12.69 -16.11 -6.07
C ASP A 13 -11.48 -16.91 -6.58
N VAL A 14 -11.36 -18.14 -6.11
CA VAL A 14 -10.33 -19.10 -6.48
C VAL A 14 -10.99 -20.40 -6.91
N ASN A 15 -10.50 -20.99 -8.00
CA ASN A 15 -10.95 -22.32 -8.41
C ASN A 15 -10.23 -23.35 -7.54
N CYS A 16 -10.97 -23.96 -6.62
CA CYS A 16 -10.48 -24.91 -5.65
C CYS A 16 -11.16 -26.27 -5.89
N GLU A 17 -10.39 -27.26 -6.31
CA GLU A 17 -10.90 -28.63 -6.55
C GLU A 17 -12.07 -28.71 -7.56
N GLY A 18 -12.13 -27.76 -8.50
CA GLY A 18 -13.18 -27.68 -9.51
C GLY A 18 -14.43 -26.90 -9.07
N GLN A 19 -14.42 -26.32 -7.88
CA GLN A 19 -15.46 -25.42 -7.38
C GLN A 19 -14.91 -24.00 -7.21
N GLU A 20 -15.77 -22.99 -7.33
CA GLU A 20 -15.41 -21.60 -7.09
C GLU A 20 -15.57 -21.30 -5.60
N HIS A 21 -14.45 -21.02 -4.91
CA HIS A 21 -14.40 -20.69 -3.49
C HIS A 21 -14.07 -19.20 -3.32
N THR A 22 -14.56 -18.58 -2.25
CA THR A 22 -14.33 -17.16 -1.98
C THR A 22 -13.31 -16.97 -0.86
N VAL A 23 -12.26 -16.20 -1.15
CA VAL A 23 -11.26 -15.74 -0.18
C VAL A 23 -11.56 -14.30 0.20
N VAL A 24 -11.62 -14.00 1.50
CA VAL A 24 -11.91 -12.67 2.03
C VAL A 24 -10.74 -12.16 2.85
N TRP A 25 -10.33 -10.92 2.65
CA TRP A 25 -9.56 -10.17 3.64
C TRP A 25 -10.50 -9.27 4.43
N SER A 26 -10.46 -9.36 5.76
CA SER A 26 -11.26 -8.52 6.65
C SER A 26 -10.55 -8.33 7.99
N GLY A 27 -10.58 -7.09 8.51
CA GLY A 27 -10.09 -6.81 9.86
C GLY A 27 -8.62 -7.18 10.11
N GLY A 28 -7.77 -7.14 9.07
CA GLY A 28 -6.36 -7.50 9.19
C GLY A 28 -6.02 -8.95 8.85
N GLU A 29 -7.02 -9.81 8.62
CA GLU A 29 -6.82 -11.25 8.42
C GLU A 29 -7.40 -11.74 7.10
N VAL A 30 -6.83 -12.84 6.57
CA VAL A 30 -7.39 -13.59 5.44
C VAL A 30 -8.22 -14.75 5.97
N GLN A 31 -9.47 -14.81 5.50
CA GLN A 31 -10.47 -15.80 5.83
C GLN A 31 -10.78 -16.63 4.58
N LEU A 32 -10.81 -17.96 4.76
CA LEU A 32 -11.19 -18.91 3.72
C LEU A 32 -12.60 -19.39 4.05
N LEU A 33 -13.63 -18.84 3.39
CA LEU A 33 -15.02 -19.09 3.77
C LEU A 33 -15.43 -20.56 3.59
N ASP A 34 -14.89 -21.18 2.55
CA ASP A 34 -15.15 -22.58 2.20
C ASP A 34 -14.23 -23.57 2.96
N HIS A 35 -13.22 -23.07 3.68
CA HIS A 35 -12.31 -23.86 4.53
C HIS A 35 -12.20 -23.25 5.94
N PRO A 36 -13.29 -23.26 6.73
CA PRO A 36 -13.34 -22.55 8.01
C PRO A 36 -12.40 -23.13 9.07
N ASN A 37 -12.04 -24.43 8.96
CA ASN A 37 -11.11 -25.08 9.88
C ASN A 37 -9.77 -25.40 9.20
N ILE A 38 -8.92 -24.37 9.11
CA ILE A 38 -7.57 -24.48 8.56
C ILE A 38 -6.73 -25.55 9.28
N GLY A 39 -6.97 -25.79 10.58
CA GLY A 39 -6.27 -26.82 11.34
C GLY A 39 -6.57 -28.23 10.84
N SER A 40 -7.84 -28.53 10.58
CA SER A 40 -8.27 -29.80 9.99
C SER A 40 -7.71 -30.00 8.59
N GLU A 41 -7.73 -28.95 7.75
CA GLU A 41 -7.16 -29.01 6.39
C GLU A 41 -5.66 -29.34 6.43
N LYS A 42 -4.91 -28.69 7.32
CA LYS A 42 -3.50 -28.99 7.53
C LYS A 42 -3.25 -30.42 8.01
N ALA A 43 -4.13 -30.95 8.86
CA ALA A 43 -4.04 -32.34 9.30
C ALA A 43 -4.29 -33.31 8.14
N LEU A 44 -5.28 -33.05 7.28
CA LEU A 44 -5.53 -33.86 6.08
C LEU A 44 -4.34 -33.85 5.12
N ILE A 45 -3.71 -32.68 4.89
CA ILE A 45 -2.48 -32.57 4.09
C ILE A 45 -1.35 -33.40 4.71
N ALA A 46 -1.15 -33.31 6.03
CA ALA A 46 -0.13 -34.09 6.73
C ALA A 46 -0.36 -35.61 6.64
N LEU A 47 -1.61 -36.04 6.48
CA LEU A 47 -2.00 -37.44 6.25
C LEU A 47 -1.94 -37.86 4.77
N GLY A 48 -1.40 -37.02 3.87
CA GLY A 48 -1.23 -37.30 2.44
C GLY A 48 -2.35 -36.76 1.55
N GLY A 49 -3.26 -35.95 2.09
CA GLY A 49 -4.27 -35.24 1.30
C GLY A 49 -3.65 -34.20 0.37
N ARG A 50 -4.34 -33.88 -0.73
CA ARG A 50 -3.95 -32.79 -1.63
C ARG A 50 -4.17 -31.45 -0.92
N LYS A 51 -3.28 -30.49 -1.14
CA LYS A 51 -3.44 -29.13 -0.64
C LYS A 51 -4.48 -28.37 -1.49
N PRO A 52 -5.52 -27.80 -0.88
CA PRO A 52 -6.47 -26.95 -1.60
C PRO A 52 -5.85 -25.62 -2.03
N GLU A 53 -6.25 -25.09 -3.18
CA GLU A 53 -5.76 -23.81 -3.73
C GLU A 53 -6.02 -22.63 -2.76
N CYS A 54 -7.12 -22.67 -2.00
CA CYS A 54 -7.41 -21.70 -0.94
C CYS A 54 -6.30 -21.63 0.12
N LEU A 55 -5.72 -22.78 0.49
CA LEU A 55 -4.62 -22.82 1.45
C LEU A 55 -3.30 -22.33 0.82
N GLU A 56 -3.11 -22.50 -0.49
CA GLU A 56 -1.97 -21.89 -1.19
C GLU A 56 -2.04 -20.37 -1.14
N VAL A 57 -3.21 -19.80 -1.42
CA VAL A 57 -3.46 -18.35 -1.28
C VAL A 57 -3.13 -17.87 0.14
N LEU A 58 -3.57 -18.60 1.17
CA LEU A 58 -3.30 -18.23 2.56
C LEU A 58 -1.79 -18.27 2.88
N ASP A 59 -1.06 -19.24 2.34
CA ASP A 59 0.38 -19.33 2.54
C ASP A 59 1.13 -18.22 1.78
N LEU A 60 0.67 -17.85 0.58
CA LEU A 60 1.20 -16.71 -0.17
C LEU A 60 0.94 -15.38 0.56
N TRP A 61 -0.24 -15.20 1.15
CA TRP A 61 -0.54 -14.05 2.00
C TRP A 61 0.44 -13.96 3.18
N LYS A 62 0.61 -15.06 3.93
CA LYS A 62 1.53 -15.11 5.08
C LYS A 62 2.96 -14.83 4.66
N LEU A 63 3.36 -15.39 3.53
CA LEU A 63 4.67 -15.14 2.95
C LEU A 63 4.86 -13.66 2.62
N ALA A 64 3.89 -13.05 1.94
CA ALA A 64 3.92 -11.64 1.55
C ALA A 64 4.14 -10.72 2.77
N ILE A 65 3.37 -10.93 3.85
CA ILE A 65 3.48 -10.08 5.05
C ILE A 65 4.72 -10.37 5.90
N SER A 66 5.32 -11.56 5.78
CA SER A 66 6.52 -11.94 6.53
C SER A 66 7.82 -11.45 5.89
N ASP A 67 7.89 -11.44 4.55
CA ASP A 67 9.11 -11.09 3.81
C ASP A 67 9.03 -9.70 3.17
N GLY A 68 7.87 -9.30 2.63
CA GLY A 68 7.66 -7.98 2.03
C GLY A 68 8.30 -7.76 0.67
N GLY A 69 9.06 -8.73 0.11
CA GLY A 69 9.79 -8.55 -1.15
C GLY A 69 8.92 -8.19 -2.35
N PHE A 70 7.63 -8.56 -2.36
CA PHE A 70 6.67 -8.18 -3.39
C PHE A 70 6.51 -6.65 -3.54
N ILE A 71 6.90 -5.86 -2.52
CA ILE A 71 6.81 -4.41 -2.52
C ILE A 71 7.64 -3.77 -3.63
N GLU A 72 8.75 -4.38 -4.07
CA GLU A 72 9.50 -3.89 -5.23
C GLU A 72 8.62 -3.80 -6.49
N GLU A 73 7.85 -4.86 -6.77
CA GLU A 73 6.94 -4.86 -7.90
C GLU A 73 5.68 -4.05 -7.62
N TRP A 74 5.16 -4.03 -6.40
CA TRP A 74 3.95 -3.27 -6.06
C TRP A 74 4.19 -1.75 -6.03
N ALA A 75 5.39 -1.29 -5.63
CA ALA A 75 5.69 0.11 -5.37
C ALA A 75 5.49 1.04 -6.59
N PRO A 76 5.74 0.65 -7.84
CA PRO A 76 5.44 1.52 -8.99
C PRO A 76 3.94 1.64 -9.31
N TRP A 77 3.11 0.64 -8.96
CA TRP A 77 1.73 0.54 -9.44
C TRP A 77 0.70 0.97 -8.39
N TYR A 78 -0.18 1.90 -8.78
CA TYR A 78 -1.24 2.42 -7.89
C TYR A 78 -2.54 1.61 -7.98
N LYS A 79 -2.76 0.92 -9.10
CA LYS A 79 -3.92 0.09 -9.37
C LYS A 79 -3.44 -1.17 -10.07
N ALA A 80 -4.28 -2.19 -10.07
CA ALA A 80 -4.08 -3.38 -10.90
C ALA A 80 -3.84 -2.99 -12.36
N ASP A 81 -2.79 -3.54 -12.95
CA ASP A 81 -2.49 -3.46 -14.38
C ASP A 81 -2.51 -4.88 -14.97
N PRO A 82 -3.54 -5.22 -15.78
CA PRO A 82 -3.66 -6.55 -16.38
C PRO A 82 -2.50 -6.90 -17.31
N GLN A 83 -1.96 -5.92 -18.05
CA GLN A 83 -0.87 -6.15 -18.98
C GLN A 83 0.43 -6.42 -18.21
N ARG A 84 0.70 -5.65 -17.15
CA ARG A 84 1.83 -5.92 -16.27
C ARG A 84 1.70 -7.28 -15.59
N ARG A 85 0.51 -7.63 -15.09
CA ARG A 85 0.27 -8.93 -14.44
C ARG A 85 0.47 -10.10 -15.40
N TRP A 86 0.02 -9.96 -16.65
CA TRP A 86 0.28 -10.96 -17.69
C TRP A 86 1.79 -11.12 -17.94
N TRP A 87 2.51 -10.01 -18.11
CA TRP A 87 3.96 -10.05 -18.31
C TRP A 87 4.70 -10.68 -17.12
N LEU A 88 4.28 -10.39 -15.88
CA LEU A 88 4.86 -10.99 -14.67
C LEU A 88 4.68 -12.52 -14.63
N LYS A 89 3.54 -13.04 -15.11
CA LYS A 89 3.33 -14.49 -15.22
C LYS A 89 4.34 -15.12 -16.18
N THR A 90 4.54 -14.51 -17.36
CA THR A 90 5.55 -14.98 -18.32
C THR A 90 6.97 -14.86 -17.77
N ALA A 91 7.31 -13.77 -17.07
CA ALA A 91 8.61 -13.60 -16.44
C ALA A 91 8.86 -14.64 -15.33
N LEU A 92 7.83 -14.97 -14.53
CA LEU A 92 7.90 -16.01 -13.51
C LEU A 92 8.11 -17.40 -14.14
N GLU A 93 7.42 -17.71 -15.24
CA GLU A 93 7.62 -18.96 -15.97
C GLU A 93 9.05 -19.09 -16.50
N ARG A 94 9.59 -18.03 -17.11
CA ARG A 94 10.99 -18.01 -17.58
C ARG A 94 12.00 -18.11 -16.44
N LEU A 95 11.72 -17.50 -15.29
CA LEU A 95 12.55 -17.66 -14.10
C LEU A 95 12.57 -19.12 -13.63
N ARG A 96 11.46 -19.85 -13.72
CA ARG A 96 11.35 -21.27 -13.35
C ARG A 96 12.04 -22.19 -14.36
N SER A 97 11.83 -21.97 -15.66
CA SER A 97 12.30 -22.89 -16.71
C SER A 97 13.74 -22.61 -17.16
N GLU A 98 14.11 -21.34 -17.29
CA GLU A 98 15.39 -20.89 -17.86
C GLU A 98 16.33 -20.29 -16.80
N GLY A 99 15.82 -19.96 -15.61
CA GLY A 99 16.57 -19.27 -14.57
C GLY A 99 16.81 -17.78 -14.86
N VAL A 100 16.10 -17.19 -15.82
CA VAL A 100 16.24 -15.78 -16.21
C VAL A 100 15.36 -14.91 -15.32
N GLN A 101 15.99 -14.00 -14.56
CA GLN A 101 15.29 -13.09 -13.63
C GLN A 101 15.10 -11.72 -14.26
N ASP A 102 13.88 -11.47 -14.74
CA ASP A 102 13.49 -10.21 -15.39
C ASP A 102 12.71 -9.27 -14.45
N PHE A 103 12.55 -9.61 -13.17
CA PHE A 103 11.76 -8.85 -12.21
C PHE A 103 12.25 -9.13 -10.77
N LEU A 104 11.85 -8.28 -9.83
CA LEU A 104 12.25 -8.36 -8.42
C LEU A 104 13.78 -8.46 -8.26
N TYR A 105 14.51 -7.55 -8.89
CA TYR A 105 15.96 -7.61 -9.07
C TYR A 105 16.73 -7.43 -7.76
N ASP A 106 16.12 -6.77 -6.77
CA ASP A 106 16.75 -6.60 -5.46
C ASP A 106 16.67 -7.87 -4.60
N LEU A 107 15.94 -8.90 -5.07
CA LEU A 107 15.79 -10.18 -4.37
C LEU A 107 16.70 -11.27 -4.95
N PRO A 108 17.27 -12.13 -4.10
CA PRO A 108 17.86 -13.39 -4.55
C PRO A 108 16.85 -14.21 -5.34
N ARG A 109 17.33 -14.97 -6.34
CA ARG A 109 16.50 -15.76 -7.27
C ARG A 109 15.40 -16.58 -6.60
N GLU A 110 15.72 -17.31 -5.54
CA GLU A 110 14.76 -18.15 -4.80
C GLU A 110 13.64 -17.31 -4.16
N LYS A 111 13.99 -16.14 -3.62
CA LYS A 111 13.00 -15.20 -3.08
C LYS A 111 12.18 -14.55 -4.21
N ALA A 112 12.80 -14.19 -5.32
CA ALA A 112 12.12 -13.63 -6.48
C ALA A 112 11.09 -14.61 -7.07
N LEU A 113 11.37 -15.91 -7.11
CA LEU A 113 10.41 -16.94 -7.50
C LEU A 113 9.16 -16.90 -6.61
N ARG A 114 9.36 -16.96 -5.29
CA ARG A 114 8.25 -17.00 -4.33
C ARG A 114 7.46 -15.68 -4.29
N MET A 115 8.14 -14.54 -4.39
CA MET A 115 7.47 -13.23 -4.46
C MET A 115 6.79 -13.01 -5.82
N GLY A 116 7.30 -13.64 -6.89
CA GLY A 116 6.64 -13.71 -8.18
C GLY A 116 5.29 -14.43 -8.12
N GLU A 117 5.20 -15.52 -7.37
CA GLU A 117 3.92 -16.19 -7.09
C GLU A 117 2.97 -15.26 -6.34
N VAL A 118 3.46 -14.57 -5.30
CA VAL A 118 2.68 -13.57 -4.54
C VAL A 118 2.06 -12.52 -5.47
N VAL A 119 2.86 -11.86 -6.32
CA VAL A 119 2.38 -10.75 -7.17
C VAL A 119 1.51 -11.20 -8.34
N THR A 120 1.62 -12.47 -8.76
CA THR A 120 0.84 -13.00 -9.90
C THR A 120 -0.44 -13.70 -9.48
N ILE A 121 -0.53 -14.19 -8.25
CA ILE A 121 -1.71 -14.89 -7.69
C ILE A 121 -2.56 -13.94 -6.86
N LEU A 122 -1.97 -13.20 -5.91
CA LEU A 122 -2.77 -12.29 -5.07
C LEU A 122 -3.28 -11.10 -5.89
N PRO A 123 -4.56 -10.72 -5.75
CA PRO A 123 -5.07 -9.49 -6.34
C PRO A 123 -4.39 -8.23 -5.79
N HIS A 124 -4.41 -7.14 -6.57
CA HIS A 124 -3.69 -5.91 -6.24
C HIS A 124 -4.16 -5.28 -4.91
N ASP A 125 -5.45 -5.34 -4.62
CA ASP A 125 -6.00 -4.88 -3.35
C ASP A 125 -5.55 -5.73 -2.17
N PHE A 126 -5.41 -7.05 -2.32
CA PHE A 126 -4.74 -7.90 -1.32
C PHE A 126 -3.27 -7.49 -1.15
N LEU A 127 -2.55 -7.16 -2.23
CA LEU A 127 -1.19 -6.62 -2.12
C LEU A 127 -1.15 -5.27 -1.38
N ASP A 128 -2.16 -4.42 -1.57
CA ASP A 128 -2.30 -3.17 -0.81
C ASP A 128 -2.46 -3.46 0.69
N ARG A 129 -3.26 -4.47 1.07
CA ARG A 129 -3.43 -4.90 2.46
C ARG A 129 -2.18 -5.54 3.04
N ALA A 130 -1.49 -6.36 2.25
CA ALA A 130 -0.23 -6.98 2.65
C ALA A 130 0.83 -5.90 2.91
N MET A 131 0.92 -4.89 2.04
CA MET A 131 1.88 -3.80 2.17
C MET A 131 1.62 -3.00 3.45
N ALA A 132 0.37 -2.65 3.70
CA ALA A 132 0.00 -1.94 4.92
C ALA A 132 0.33 -2.74 6.18
N THR A 133 0.17 -4.07 6.13
CA THR A 133 0.55 -4.99 7.22
C THR A 133 2.06 -5.01 7.43
N VAL A 134 2.86 -5.11 6.35
CA VAL A 134 4.33 -5.06 6.42
C VAL A 134 4.80 -3.75 7.03
N VAL A 135 4.27 -2.62 6.56
CA VAL A 135 4.63 -1.28 7.05
C VAL A 135 4.25 -1.08 8.51
N ASP A 136 3.05 -1.50 8.92
CA ASP A 136 2.62 -1.41 10.33
C ASP A 136 3.47 -2.29 11.26
N ALA A 137 3.81 -3.51 10.83
CA ALA A 137 4.72 -4.37 11.57
C ALA A 137 6.15 -3.81 11.65
N GLY A 138 6.61 -3.13 10.59
CA GLY A 138 7.87 -2.40 10.58
C GLY A 138 7.90 -1.23 11.55
N ASP A 139 6.87 -0.37 11.51
CA ASP A 139 6.69 0.77 12.43
C ASP A 139 6.77 0.32 13.90
N LYS A 140 6.07 -0.77 14.23
CA LYS A 140 6.07 -1.35 15.59
C LYS A 140 7.42 -1.95 16.03
N ARG A 141 8.25 -2.39 15.09
CA ARG A 141 9.57 -2.98 15.35
C ARG A 141 10.73 -1.97 15.26
N GLY A 142 10.44 -0.68 15.06
CA GLY A 142 11.47 0.36 14.95
C GLY A 142 12.02 0.57 13.53
N TRP A 143 11.25 0.21 12.50
CA TRP A 143 11.57 0.44 11.09
C TRP A 143 12.84 -0.26 10.58
N ASP A 144 13.05 -1.51 11.00
CA ASP A 144 14.18 -2.34 10.58
C ASP A 144 13.88 -3.07 9.24
N PHE A 145 13.96 -2.34 8.13
CA PHE A 145 13.82 -2.89 6.78
C PHE A 145 15.18 -2.95 6.07
N ALA A 146 15.35 -3.96 5.21
CA ALA A 146 16.48 -4.00 4.29
C ALA A 146 16.53 -2.71 3.42
N PRO A 147 17.73 -2.20 3.06
CA PRO A 147 17.86 -0.94 2.33
C PRO A 147 17.08 -0.86 1.02
N SER A 148 17.01 -1.96 0.26
CA SER A 148 16.24 -2.04 -0.99
C SER A 148 14.74 -1.89 -0.74
N LEU A 149 14.20 -2.61 0.24
CA LEU A 149 12.80 -2.52 0.62
C LEU A 149 12.44 -1.12 1.12
N ASN A 150 13.31 -0.51 1.93
CA ASN A 150 13.11 0.86 2.40
C ASN A 150 13.06 1.87 1.24
N ARG A 151 13.94 1.72 0.23
CA ARG A 151 13.91 2.53 -0.99
C ARG A 151 12.56 2.42 -1.71
N HIS A 152 12.02 1.21 -1.88
CA HIS A 152 10.72 1.00 -2.53
C HIS A 152 9.56 1.61 -1.74
N LEU A 153 9.58 1.50 -0.40
CA LEU A 153 8.59 2.14 0.47
C LEU A 153 8.64 3.67 0.40
N ILE A 154 9.85 4.25 0.33
CA ILE A 154 10.05 5.69 0.15
C ILE A 154 9.44 6.15 -1.18
N GLU A 155 9.79 5.49 -2.29
CA GLU A 155 9.30 5.85 -3.61
C GLU A 155 7.78 5.64 -3.73
N ALA A 156 7.25 4.55 -3.17
CA ALA A 156 5.81 4.35 -3.06
C ALA A 156 5.16 5.51 -2.29
N THR A 157 5.68 5.88 -1.12
CA THR A 157 5.15 6.98 -0.31
C THR A 157 5.09 8.27 -1.12
N LYS A 158 6.18 8.65 -1.80
CA LYS A 158 6.23 9.84 -2.67
C LYS A 158 5.18 9.79 -3.79
N LEU A 159 5.08 8.67 -4.49
CA LEU A 159 4.14 8.49 -5.60
C LEU A 159 2.68 8.60 -5.14
N ARG A 160 2.32 7.93 -4.03
CA ARG A 160 0.95 7.96 -3.48
C ARG A 160 0.64 9.34 -2.90
N ALA A 161 1.57 9.95 -2.17
CA ALA A 161 1.40 11.30 -1.62
C ALA A 161 1.18 12.34 -2.74
N ARG A 162 1.97 12.30 -3.81
CA ARG A 162 1.79 13.19 -4.97
C ARG A 162 0.40 13.04 -5.59
N ARG A 163 -0.06 11.81 -5.84
CA ARG A 163 -1.38 11.56 -6.42
C ARG A 163 -2.50 12.07 -5.51
N SER A 164 -2.41 11.80 -4.22
CA SER A 164 -3.38 12.26 -3.24
C SER A 164 -3.39 13.79 -3.10
N LEU A 165 -2.23 14.47 -3.15
CA LEU A 165 -2.17 15.93 -3.17
C LEU A 165 -2.84 16.51 -4.42
N VAL A 166 -2.51 15.99 -5.61
CA VAL A 166 -3.13 16.41 -6.88
C VAL A 166 -4.65 16.25 -6.83
N GLN A 167 -5.13 15.11 -6.29
CA GLN A 167 -6.56 14.88 -6.09
C GLN A 167 -7.18 15.88 -5.11
N ALA A 168 -6.54 16.15 -3.96
CA ALA A 168 -7.02 17.11 -2.98
C ALA A 168 -7.11 18.53 -3.56
N LEU A 169 -6.07 18.99 -4.26
CA LEU A 169 -6.06 20.30 -4.92
C LEU A 169 -7.14 20.43 -5.99
N THR A 170 -7.40 19.34 -6.74
CA THR A 170 -8.47 19.30 -7.73
C THR A 170 -9.84 19.46 -7.08
N ASN A 171 -10.04 18.91 -5.88
CA ASN A 171 -11.26 19.07 -5.10
C ASN A 171 -11.39 20.46 -4.45
N GLN A 172 -10.27 21.15 -4.20
CA GLN A 172 -10.23 22.37 -3.38
C GLN A 172 -10.41 23.70 -4.15
N ARG A 173 -10.40 23.75 -5.50
CA ARG A 173 -10.94 24.85 -6.34
C ARG A 173 -10.50 24.74 -7.83
N PRO A 174 -11.24 25.32 -8.79
CA PRO A 174 -10.83 25.47 -10.19
C PRO A 174 -9.73 26.55 -10.43
N ALA A 175 -9.36 27.33 -9.41
CA ALA A 175 -8.42 28.47 -9.54
C ALA A 175 -6.93 28.07 -9.48
N VAL A 176 -6.62 26.81 -9.14
CA VAL A 176 -5.24 26.30 -9.16
C VAL A 176 -4.95 25.80 -10.59
N PRO A 177 -4.07 26.47 -11.37
CA PRO A 177 -3.76 26.03 -12.72
C PRO A 177 -3.10 24.64 -12.65
N ASN A 178 -3.76 23.66 -13.28
CA ASN A 178 -3.41 22.24 -13.37
C ASN A 178 -2.53 21.71 -12.22
N PRO A 179 -3.13 21.14 -11.15
CA PRO A 179 -2.38 20.67 -9.98
C PRO A 179 -1.26 19.66 -10.29
N ALA A 180 -1.31 18.95 -11.42
CA ALA A 180 -0.27 18.01 -11.82
C ALA A 180 1.07 18.68 -12.20
N LEU A 181 1.04 19.97 -12.54
CA LEU A 181 2.22 20.77 -12.93
C LEU A 181 2.90 21.44 -11.74
N ILE A 182 2.31 21.42 -10.56
CA ILE A 182 2.91 22.02 -9.37
C ILE A 182 4.12 21.18 -8.94
N PRO A 183 5.33 21.76 -8.86
CA PRO A 183 6.48 21.13 -8.24
C PRO A 183 6.14 20.61 -6.84
N PHE A 184 6.39 19.32 -6.63
CA PHE A 184 6.10 18.62 -5.39
C PHE A 184 7.38 17.94 -4.90
N ASP A 185 7.96 18.49 -3.84
CA ASP A 185 9.11 17.93 -3.14
C ASP A 185 8.62 17.17 -1.91
N CYS A 186 8.81 15.85 -1.90
CA CYS A 186 8.37 14.97 -0.82
C CYS A 186 9.58 14.25 -0.23
N ILE A 187 9.96 14.68 0.96
CA ILE A 187 11.00 14.07 1.78
C ILE A 187 10.33 12.98 2.60
N VAL A 188 10.83 11.74 2.49
CA VAL A 188 10.28 10.61 3.24
C VAL A 188 11.36 10.05 4.14
N GLU A 189 11.20 10.23 5.45
CA GLU A 189 12.21 9.88 6.45
C GLU A 189 11.57 9.28 7.70
N PRO A 190 12.10 8.16 8.24
CA PRO A 190 11.58 7.55 9.47
C PRO A 190 11.77 8.41 10.73
N LEU A 191 12.74 9.32 10.73
CA LEU A 191 13.07 10.17 11.88
C LEU A 191 12.74 11.65 11.64
N GLY A 192 12.13 11.97 10.50
CA GLY A 192 11.79 13.33 10.11
C GLY A 192 10.62 13.89 10.92
N VAL A 193 10.66 15.19 11.19
CA VAL A 193 9.49 15.91 11.72
C VAL A 193 8.55 16.20 10.57
N LEU A 194 7.27 15.84 10.73
CA LEU A 194 6.21 16.20 9.80
C LEU A 194 6.23 17.73 9.58
N SER A 195 6.42 18.13 8.32
CA SER A 195 6.42 19.53 7.92
C SER A 195 5.71 19.69 6.59
N VAL A 196 5.02 20.81 6.42
CA VAL A 196 4.39 21.21 5.17
C VAL A 196 4.74 22.67 4.95
N ASP A 197 5.25 22.97 3.76
CA ASP A 197 5.57 24.31 3.32
C ASP A 197 5.24 24.45 1.83
N GLY A 198 5.14 25.68 1.37
CA GLY A 198 4.91 25.99 -0.03
C GLY A 198 3.94 27.14 -0.22
N ARG A 199 3.56 27.33 -1.49
CA ARG A 199 2.68 28.41 -1.93
C ARG A 199 1.98 27.98 -3.21
N LEU A 200 0.73 28.41 -3.39
CA LEU A 200 0.03 28.34 -4.68
C LEU A 200 -0.22 29.77 -5.18
N SER A 201 0.48 30.15 -6.24
CA SER A 201 0.46 31.50 -6.81
C SER A 201 0.81 31.47 -8.30
N GLY A 202 0.02 30.75 -9.10
CA GLY A 202 0.26 30.62 -10.54
C GLY A 202 1.62 29.96 -10.83
N ARG A 203 2.56 30.70 -11.44
CA ARG A 203 3.89 30.19 -11.84
C ARG A 203 4.83 29.93 -10.66
N ASP A 204 4.64 30.59 -9.53
CA ASP A 204 5.49 30.43 -8.33
C ASP A 204 4.97 29.32 -7.39
N SER A 205 4.01 28.52 -7.87
CA SER A 205 3.41 27.46 -7.08
C SER A 205 4.43 26.34 -6.82
N HIS A 206 4.56 25.89 -5.58
CA HIS A 206 5.37 24.74 -5.19
C HIS A 206 4.89 24.21 -3.85
N VAL A 207 5.09 22.92 -3.59
CA VAL A 207 4.76 22.28 -2.32
C VAL A 207 5.94 21.45 -1.86
N LYS A 208 6.34 21.61 -0.60
CA LYS A 208 7.32 20.79 0.07
C LYS A 208 6.69 20.12 1.28
N ILE A 209 6.87 18.81 1.40
CA ILE A 209 6.35 18.03 2.50
C ILE A 209 7.39 17.04 3.03
N SER A 210 7.41 16.86 4.35
CA SER A 210 8.11 15.74 4.98
C SER A 210 7.08 14.75 5.53
N LEU A 211 7.19 13.47 5.15
CA LEU A 211 6.30 12.39 5.59
C LEU A 211 7.11 11.25 6.21
N HIS A 212 6.53 10.59 7.21
CA HIS A 212 7.02 9.30 7.66
C HIS A 212 6.48 8.19 6.74
N PRO A 213 7.27 7.19 6.33
CA PRO A 213 6.79 6.14 5.41
C PRO A 213 5.65 5.26 5.97
N ARG A 214 5.44 5.21 7.30
CA ARG A 214 4.20 4.72 7.95
C ARG A 214 2.90 5.35 7.43
N TRP A 215 2.99 6.50 6.75
CA TRP A 215 1.87 7.15 6.07
C TRP A 215 1.15 6.18 5.12
N LEU A 216 1.88 5.25 4.49
CA LEU A 216 1.32 4.22 3.63
C LEU A 216 0.27 3.35 4.35
N SER A 217 0.54 2.89 5.58
CA SER A 217 -0.41 2.07 6.33
C SER A 217 -1.46 2.92 7.06
N ARG A 218 -1.04 4.02 7.71
CA ARG A 218 -1.92 4.81 8.57
C ARG A 218 -2.85 5.77 7.85
N VAL A 219 -2.52 6.16 6.63
CA VAL A 219 -3.29 7.18 5.90
C VAL A 219 -3.79 6.62 4.57
N TRP A 220 -2.86 6.16 3.73
CA TRP A 220 -3.20 5.72 2.38
C TRP A 220 -4.03 4.43 2.39
N ALA A 221 -3.58 3.38 3.08
CA ALA A 221 -4.28 2.10 3.13
C ALA A 221 -5.64 2.18 3.83
N ARG A 222 -5.82 3.15 4.74
CA ARG A 222 -7.09 3.50 5.39
C ARG A 222 -8.07 4.23 4.47
N GLY A 223 -7.64 4.65 3.27
CA GLY A 223 -8.47 5.38 2.33
C GLY A 223 -8.74 6.84 2.74
N VAL A 224 -7.94 7.41 3.65
CA VAL A 224 -8.13 8.76 4.19
C VAL A 224 -7.06 9.75 3.72
N SER A 225 -6.24 9.38 2.73
CA SER A 225 -5.23 10.28 2.14
C SER A 225 -5.82 11.54 1.51
N VAL A 226 -7.08 11.47 1.07
CA VAL A 226 -7.90 12.62 0.72
C VAL A 226 -9.23 12.49 1.45
N TYR A 227 -9.51 13.39 2.38
CA TYR A 227 -10.75 13.38 3.16
C TYR A 227 -11.33 14.78 3.25
N GLY A 228 -12.64 14.94 3.03
CA GLY A 228 -13.29 16.26 2.93
C GLY A 228 -12.68 17.16 1.85
N GLY A 229 -12.14 16.55 0.78
CA GLY A 229 -11.42 17.25 -0.28
C GLY A 229 -9.99 17.69 0.09
N ARG A 230 -9.52 17.48 1.32
CA ARG A 230 -8.20 17.92 1.78
C ARG A 230 -7.18 16.77 1.78
N PHE A 231 -5.90 17.08 1.57
CA PHE A 231 -4.81 16.11 1.68
C PHE A 231 -4.49 15.84 3.16
N THR A 232 -4.48 14.57 3.55
CA THR A 232 -4.16 14.14 4.92
C THR A 232 -2.68 13.75 5.02
N VAL A 233 -1.97 14.40 5.93
CA VAL A 233 -0.52 14.23 6.12
C VAL A 233 -0.17 13.23 7.22
N ASP A 234 -1.05 13.05 8.20
CA ASP A 234 -0.88 12.06 9.27
C ASP A 234 -2.24 11.74 9.89
N VAL A 235 -2.32 10.59 10.56
CA VAL A 235 -3.46 10.22 11.39
C VAL A 235 -2.97 9.83 12.77
N THR A 236 -3.50 10.52 13.76
CA THR A 236 -3.19 10.29 15.18
C THR A 236 -4.46 9.87 15.92
N GLU A 237 -4.29 9.26 17.09
CA GLU A 237 -5.41 8.87 17.93
C GLU A 237 -5.42 9.73 19.18
N GLN A 238 -6.57 10.31 19.51
CA GLN A 238 -6.77 11.08 20.74
C GLN A 238 -8.08 10.64 21.40
N GLY A 239 -7.99 10.02 22.58
CA GLY A 239 -9.17 9.60 23.33
C GLY A 239 -10.06 8.57 22.64
N GLY A 240 -9.49 7.73 21.75
CA GLY A 240 -10.24 6.73 20.98
C GLY A 240 -10.88 7.25 19.69
N VAL A 241 -10.65 8.53 19.35
CA VAL A 241 -11.09 9.14 18.09
C VAL A 241 -9.88 9.34 17.18
N SER A 242 -10.04 8.97 15.90
CA SER A 242 -9.04 9.23 14.88
C SER A 242 -9.04 10.72 14.51
N VAL A 243 -7.89 11.37 14.67
CA VAL A 243 -7.65 12.77 14.31
C VAL A 243 -6.75 12.82 13.08
N LEU A 244 -7.32 13.27 11.96
CA LEU A 244 -6.62 13.56 10.72
C LEU A 244 -5.88 14.90 10.85
N ARG A 245 -4.60 14.93 10.49
CA ARG A 245 -3.88 16.18 10.22
C ARG A 245 -3.93 16.45 8.73
N GLN A 246 -4.47 17.58 8.33
CA GLN A 246 -4.76 17.89 6.92
C GLN A 246 -4.20 19.24 6.49
N ILE A 247 -3.95 19.38 5.19
CA ILE A 247 -3.56 20.66 4.59
C ILE A 247 -4.81 21.46 4.23
N GLU A 248 -4.92 22.64 4.82
CA GLU A 248 -5.81 23.71 4.39
C GLU A 248 -5.01 24.83 3.73
N TRP A 249 -5.54 25.36 2.63
CA TRP A 249 -4.91 26.45 1.89
C TRP A 249 -5.56 27.76 2.29
N LEU A 250 -4.82 28.62 2.99
CA LEU A 250 -5.30 29.92 3.45
C LEU A 250 -4.76 31.03 2.56
N GLU A 251 -5.61 32.02 2.27
CA GLU A 251 -5.25 33.18 1.48
C GLU A 251 -4.42 34.17 2.33
N ALA A 252 -3.27 34.56 1.79
CA ALA A 252 -2.44 35.64 2.28
C ALA A 252 -2.12 36.60 1.14
N GLU A 253 -1.54 37.77 1.43
CA GLU A 253 -1.32 38.89 0.49
C GLU A 253 -0.65 38.51 -0.85
N SER A 254 0.00 37.35 -0.92
CA SER A 254 0.73 36.88 -2.10
C SER A 254 0.29 35.51 -2.63
N GLY A 255 -0.80 34.90 -2.14
CA GLY A 255 -1.31 33.62 -2.65
C GLY A 255 -1.78 32.69 -1.53
N LEU A 256 -1.98 31.42 -1.86
CA LEU A 256 -2.43 30.43 -0.89
C LEU A 256 -1.24 29.74 -0.22
N HIS A 257 -1.25 29.67 1.10
CA HIS A 257 -0.23 29.00 1.90
C HIS A 257 -0.82 27.78 2.62
N PRO A 258 -0.04 26.69 2.78
CA PRO A 258 -0.51 25.50 3.44
C PRO A 258 -0.47 25.69 4.97
N HIS A 259 -1.58 25.35 5.62
CA HIS A 259 -1.70 25.30 7.07
C HIS A 259 -2.17 23.91 7.50
N LEU A 260 -1.57 23.41 8.58
CA LEU A 260 -1.97 22.14 9.17
C LEU A 260 -3.15 22.36 10.11
N ILE A 261 -4.28 21.75 9.76
CA ILE A 261 -5.46 21.68 10.61
C ILE A 261 -5.69 20.26 11.12
N SER A 262 -6.48 20.12 12.18
CA SER A 262 -6.90 18.82 12.72
C SER A 262 -8.39 18.60 12.47
N HIS A 263 -8.76 17.40 12.05
CA HIS A 263 -10.14 17.00 11.80
C HIS A 263 -10.42 15.65 12.45
N GLN A 264 -11.52 15.54 13.20
CA GLN A 264 -11.93 14.29 13.86
C GLN A 264 -12.82 13.47 12.92
N LEU A 265 -12.55 12.16 12.82
CA LEU A 265 -13.39 11.18 12.12
C LEU A 265 -14.54 10.67 12.99
#